data_AF-A0A9X5Z0V6-F1
#
_entry.id   AF-A0A9X5Z0V6-F1
#
_cell.length_a   1.000
_cell.length_b   1.000
_cell.length_c   1.000
_cell.angle_alpha   90.00
_cell.angle_beta   90.00
_cell.angle_gamma   90.00
#
_symmetry.space_group_name_H-M   'P 1'
#
loop_
_entity.id
_entity.type
_entity.pdbx_description
1 polymer ?
#
loop_
_entity_poly.entity_id
_entity_poly.type
_entity_poly.pdbx_seq_one_letter_code
_entity_poly.pdbx_strand_id
1 'polypeptide(L)' 'MVFRPDDLEEPTLDDVLPAFTYFQAMPIPYVEPEDVANLALFLAGEEARYITGQQIRVDAGALIKFPNGPTG' A
#
# COMPACT_ATOMS: atom_id res chain seq x y z
N MET A 1 6.85 5.85 4.37
CA MET A 1 7.76 4.69 4.25
C MET A 1 8.55 4.62 5.54
N VAL A 2 8.41 3.54 6.32
CA VAL A 2 9.22 3.35 7.52
C VAL A 2 10.52 2.73 7.07
N PHE A 3 11.59 3.52 7.18
CA PHE A 3 12.95 3.02 7.03
C PHE A 3 13.34 2.35 8.34
N ARG A 4 13.80 1.11 8.26
CA ARG A 4 14.41 0.44 9.42
C ARG A 4 15.79 1.07 9.66
N PRO A 5 16.21 1.28 10.92
CA PRO A 5 17.58 1.71 11.23
C PRO A 5 18.64 0.75 10.68
N ASP A 6 19.81 1.29 10.31
CA ASP A 6 20.91 0.58 9.63
C ASP A 6 21.78 -0.30 10.55
N ASP A 7 21.27 -0.74 11.70
CA ASP A 7 22.06 -1.40 12.76
C ASP A 7 22.25 -2.92 12.57
N LEU A 8 21.70 -3.50 11.49
CA LEU A 8 21.96 -4.88 11.11
C LEU A 8 23.11 -5.00 10.10
N GLU A 9 24.01 -5.97 10.31
CA GLU A 9 25.09 -6.30 9.36
C GLU A 9 24.54 -6.83 8.02
N GLU A 10 23.45 -7.61 8.05
CA GLU A 10 22.79 -8.18 6.87
C GLU A 10 21.26 -8.02 6.99
N PRO A 11 20.70 -6.88 6.53
CA PRO A 11 19.25 -6.67 6.58
C PRO A 11 18.54 -7.58 5.58
N THR A 12 17.44 -8.19 6.03
CA THR A 12 16.61 -9.08 5.22
C THR A 12 15.21 -8.50 5.00
N LEU A 13 14.45 -9.07 4.07
CA LEU A 13 13.05 -8.69 3.84
C LEU A 13 12.19 -9.01 5.08
N ASP A 14 12.41 -10.16 5.71
CA ASP A 14 11.62 -10.63 6.87
C ASP A 14 11.68 -9.67 8.05
N ASP A 15 12.75 -8.90 8.14
CA ASP A 15 12.90 -7.87 9.16
C ASP A 15 11.93 -6.68 9.03
N VAL A 16 11.50 -6.38 7.80
CA VAL A 16 10.63 -5.22 7.51
C VAL A 16 9.17 -5.63 7.31
N LEU A 17 8.90 -6.90 7.01
CA LEU A 17 7.54 -7.43 6.83
C LEU A 17 6.59 -7.11 8.01
N PRO A 18 6.99 -7.25 9.29
CA PRO A 18 6.10 -6.93 10.41
C PRO A 18 5.73 -5.45 10.44
N ALA A 19 6.69 -4.55 10.21
CA ALA A 19 6.45 -3.12 10.17
C ALA A 19 5.55 -2.74 9.00
N PHE A 20 5.81 -3.28 7.81
CA PHE A 20 5.00 -3.02 6.62
C PHE A 20 3.55 -3.49 6.80
N THR A 21 3.37 -4.70 7.33
CA THR A 21 2.05 -5.25 7.67
C THR A 21 1.34 -4.42 8.75
N TYR A 22 2.08 -3.91 9.75
CA TYR A 22 1.52 -3.01 10.76
C TYR A 22 0.92 -1.74 10.16
N PHE A 23 1.43 -1.24 9.04
CA PHE A 23 0.86 -0.05 8.38
C PHE A 23 -0.39 -0.34 7.54
N GLN A 24 -0.64 -1.59 7.15
CA GLN A 24 -1.77 -1.95 6.31
C GLN A 24 -3.00 -2.31 7.17
N ALA A 25 -4.20 -1.99 6.67
CA ALA A 25 -5.45 -2.50 7.29
C ALA A 25 -5.68 -3.97 6.94
N MET A 26 -5.31 -4.35 5.71
CA MET A 26 -5.35 -5.73 5.25
C MET A 26 -4.16 -6.54 5.77
N PRO A 27 -4.27 -7.88 5.89
CA PRO A 27 -3.19 -8.74 6.41
C PRO A 27 -2.12 -9.04 5.34
N ILE A 28 -1.61 -8.00 4.67
CA ILE A 28 -0.53 -8.07 3.68
C ILE A 28 0.52 -7.00 3.98
N PRO A 29 1.80 -7.21 3.64
CA PRO A 29 2.85 -6.24 3.96
C PRO A 29 2.78 -5.00 3.06
N TYR A 30 2.50 -5.19 1.77
CA TYR A 30 2.37 -4.13 0.77
C TYR A 30 1.55 -4.66 -0.41
N VAL A 31 1.10 -3.73 -1.25
CA VAL A 31 0.48 -4.07 -2.55
C VAL A 31 1.58 -4.36 -3.56
N GLU A 32 1.29 -5.25 -4.51
CA GLU A 32 2.20 -5.55 -5.60
C GLU A 32 1.98 -4.58 -6.77
N PRO A 33 2.98 -4.37 -7.66
CA PRO A 33 2.82 -3.53 -8.84
C PRO A 33 1.60 -3.90 -9.70
N GLU A 34 1.30 -5.20 -9.78
CA GLU A 34 0.16 -5.76 -10.51
C GLU A 34 -1.18 -5.26 -9.95
N ASP A 35 -1.31 -5.04 -8.64
CA ASP A 35 -2.56 -4.55 -8.03
C ASP A 35 -2.90 -3.14 -8.53
N VAL A 36 -1.88 -2.29 -8.69
CA VAL A 36 -2.03 -0.94 -9.23
C VAL A 36 -2.31 -1.00 -10.74
N ALA A 37 -1.60 -1.86 -11.46
CA ALA A 37 -1.78 -2.06 -12.90
C ALA A 37 -3.18 -2.58 -13.24
N ASN A 38 -3.74 -3.48 -12.42
CA ASN A 38 -5.09 -4.00 -12.59
C ASN A 38 -6.15 -2.91 -12.48
N LEU A 39 -6.02 -1.98 -11.51
CA LEU A 39 -6.92 -0.82 -11.44
C LEU A 39 -6.75 0.08 -12.67
N ALA A 40 -5.52 0.34 -13.09
CA ALA A 40 -5.26 1.15 -14.29
C ALA A 40 -5.91 0.53 -15.54
N LEU A 41 -5.79 -0.79 -15.70
CA LEU A 41 -6.42 -1.54 -16.77
C LEU A 41 -7.95 -1.43 -16.73
N PHE A 42 -8.56 -1.59 -15.55
CA PHE A 42 -10.01 -1.39 -15.36
C PHE A 42 -10.45 0.03 -15.75
N LEU A 43 -9.73 1.05 -15.28
CA LEU A 43 -10.06 2.45 -15.57
C LEU A 43 -9.87 2.84 -17.03
N ALA A 44 -9.04 2.09 -17.77
CA ALA A 44 -8.89 2.24 -19.21
C ALA A 44 -10.00 1.53 -20.02
N GLY A 45 -10.81 0.68 -19.38
CA GLY A 45 -11.88 -0.09 -20.01
C GLY A 45 -13.18 0.70 -20.24
N GLU A 46 -14.09 0.14 -21.04
CA GLU A 46 -15.39 0.76 -21.34
C GLU A 46 -16.30 0.81 -20.11
N GLU A 47 -16.13 -0.13 -19.18
CA GLU A 47 -16.86 -0.22 -17.92
C GLU A 47 -16.66 1.02 -17.04
N ALA A 48 -15.52 1.70 -17.18
CA ALA A 48 -15.16 2.89 -16.43
C ALA A 48 -15.55 4.21 -17.14
N ARG A 49 -16.31 4.18 -18.25
CA ARG A 49 -16.59 5.35 -19.13
C ARG A 49 -17.18 6.60 -18.44
N TYR A 50 -17.72 6.46 -17.23
CA TYR A 50 -18.30 7.56 -16.45
C TYR A 50 -17.57 7.81 -15.12
N ILE A 51 -16.46 7.11 -14.87
CA ILE A 51 -15.60 7.32 -13.72
C ILE A 51 -14.56 8.37 -14.12
N THR A 52 -14.69 9.59 -13.59
CA THR A 52 -13.79 10.70 -13.90
C THR A 52 -13.59 11.61 -12.70
N GLY A 53 -12.43 12.26 -12.62
CA GLY A 53 -12.05 13.16 -11.52
C GLY A 53 -11.87 12.47 -10.16
N GLN A 54 -11.84 11.13 -10.12
CA GLN A 54 -11.74 10.37 -8.88
C GLN A 54 -10.29 10.08 -8.50
N GLN A 55 -10.01 10.07 -7.21
CA GLN A 55 -8.78 9.54 -6.64
C GLN A 55 -9.10 8.18 -5.99
N ILE A 56 -8.76 7.10 -6.66
CA ILE A 56 -8.98 5.73 -6.16
C ILE A 56 -7.67 5.23 -5.57
N ARG A 57 -7.72 4.78 -4.31
CA ARG A 57 -6.55 4.30 -3.56
C ARG A 57 -6.37 2.80 -3.75
N VAL A 58 -5.13 2.38 -4.00
CA VAL A 58 -4.69 0.98 -3.97
C VAL A 58 -3.59 0.89 -2.91
N ASP A 59 -3.99 0.94 -1.65
CA ASP A 59 -3.07 1.15 -0.52
C ASP A 59 -3.29 0.17 0.64
N ALA A 60 -3.97 -0.95 0.40
CA ALA A 60 -4.33 -1.95 1.42
C ALA A 60 -4.99 -1.36 2.68
N GLY A 61 -5.63 -0.19 2.56
CA GLY A 61 -6.30 0.53 3.63
C GLY A 61 -5.37 1.29 4.58
N ALA A 62 -4.11 1.52 4.23
CA ALA A 62 -3.14 2.22 5.09
C ALA A 62 -3.65 3.58 5.60
N LEU A 63 -4.24 4.38 4.70
CA LEU A 63 -4.77 5.71 5.07
C LEU A 63 -6.11 5.66 5.82
N ILE A 64 -6.81 4.53 5.78
CA ILE A 64 -8.01 4.29 6.59
C ILE A 64 -7.62 3.87 8.01
N LYS A 65 -6.58 3.03 8.13
CA LYS A 65 -6.04 2.60 9.43
C LYS A 65 -5.42 3.77 10.20
N PHE A 66 -4.73 4.66 9.49
CA PHE A 66 -4.04 5.81 10.05
C PHE A 66 -4.49 7.13 9.40
N PRO A 67 -5.75 7.58 9.62
CA PRO A 67 -6.30 8.77 8.95
C PRO A 67 -5.61 10.07 9.37
N ASN A 68 -4.98 10.08 10.55
CA ASN A 68 -4.21 11.21 11.09
C ASN A 68 -2.72 10.87 11.24
N GLY A 69 -2.25 9.83 10.54
CA GLY A 69 -0.92 9.25 10.72
C GLY A 69 -0.86 8.25 11.89
N PRO A 70 0.25 7.51 12.01
CA PRO A 70 0.47 6.59 13.12
C PRO A 70 0.53 7.38 14.41
N THR A 71 -0.32 7.06 15.37
CA THR A 71 -0.15 7.55 16.74
C THR A 71 1.14 6.95 17.28
N GLY A 72 2.19 7.77 17.34
CA GLY A 72 3.30 7.57 18.28
C GLY A 72 2.88 7.99 19.67
#